data_AF-Q6FIK6-F1
#
_entry.id   AF-Q6FIK6-F1
#
_cell.length_a   1.000
_cell.length_b   1.000
_cell.length_c   1.000
_cell.angle_alpha   90.00
_cell.angle_beta   90.00
_cell.angle_gamma   90.00
#
_symmetry.space_group_name_H-M   'P 1'
#
loop_
_entity.id
_entity.type
_entity.pdbx_description
1 polymer ?
#
loop_
_entity_poly.entity_id
_entity_poly.type
_entity_poly.pdbx_seq_one_letter_code
_entity_poly.pdbx_strand_id
1 'polypeptide(L)'
;MSTPYTPAPQIFNLFKVLAVSLALIAAVEYFKYGTRINYEWFHCTPVMERVGGPDSSVLKIWARGGPSCDKRGEYKTILKRISRDYEPNDEHLSFCIKENMSVDPVHYPIHEDKGEPGYIAYVGYDSDKRTVDELCEGTTVFHF
;
A
#
# COMPACT_ATOMS: atom_id res chain seq x y z
N MET A 1 58.69 -29.60 17.44
CA MET A 1 57.57 -30.41 16.94
C MET A 1 56.58 -29.48 16.27
N SER A 2 56.58 -29.40 14.94
CA SER A 2 55.49 -28.77 14.21
C SER A 2 54.38 -29.81 14.02
N THR A 3 53.18 -29.52 14.50
CA THR A 3 51.99 -30.33 14.24
C THR A 3 51.75 -30.40 12.73
N PRO A 4 51.48 -31.58 12.14
CA PRO A 4 51.17 -31.69 10.72
C PRO A 4 49.91 -30.88 10.39
N TYR A 5 50.03 -29.98 9.41
CA TYR A 5 48.90 -29.23 8.87
C TYR A 5 47.97 -30.20 8.15
N THR A 6 46.84 -30.52 8.78
CA THR A 6 45.71 -31.15 8.10
C THR A 6 44.89 -30.05 7.46
N PRO A 7 44.86 -29.92 6.11
CA PRO A 7 43.97 -28.95 5.49
C PRO A 7 42.54 -29.29 5.93
N ALA A 8 41.85 -28.32 6.53
CA ALA A 8 40.41 -28.44 6.75
C ALA A 8 39.76 -28.81 5.40
N PRO A 9 38.75 -29.70 5.37
CA PRO A 9 38.17 -30.16 4.12
C PRO A 9 37.71 -28.97 3.30
N GLN A 10 38.44 -28.64 2.24
CA GLN A 10 38.26 -27.42 1.43
C GLN A 10 36.83 -27.33 0.89
N ILE A 11 36.21 -28.48 0.64
CA ILE A 11 34.82 -28.63 0.20
C ILE A 11 33.83 -28.05 1.22
N PHE A 12 34.02 -28.28 2.53
CA PHE A 12 33.10 -27.77 3.55
C PHE A 12 33.20 -26.24 3.68
N ASN A 13 34.41 -25.69 3.56
CA ASN A 13 34.60 -24.24 3.51
C ASN A 13 33.98 -23.65 2.24
N LEU A 14 34.10 -24.32 1.08
CA LEU A 14 33.45 -23.89 -0.16
C LEU A 14 31.92 -23.86 -0.01
N PHE A 15 31.30 -24.92 0.55
CA PHE A 15 29.85 -24.95 0.81
C PHE A 15 29.41 -23.82 1.76
N LYS A 16 30.16 -23.57 2.84
CA LYS A 16 29.88 -22.44 3.74
C LYS A 16 29.92 -21.10 3.02
N VAL A 17 30.97 -20.84 2.24
CA VAL A 17 31.12 -19.60 1.48
C VAL A 17 30.01 -19.45 0.45
N LEU A 18 29.66 -20.52 -0.26
CA LEU A 18 28.58 -20.54 -1.24
C LEU A 18 27.22 -20.24 -0.57
N ALA A 19 26.90 -20.92 0.53
CA ALA A 19 25.65 -20.71 1.26
C ALA A 19 25.52 -19.28 1.79
N VAL A 20 26.60 -18.73 2.38
CA VAL A 20 26.63 -17.33 2.84
C VAL A 20 26.47 -16.36 1.67
N SER A 21 27.16 -16.60 0.56
CA SER A 21 27.05 -15.75 -0.64
C SER A 21 25.63 -15.75 -1.21
N LEU A 22 25.02 -16.92 -1.34
CA LEU A 22 23.64 -17.06 -1.83
C LEU A 22 22.63 -16.41 -0.87
N ALA A 23 22.82 -16.56 0.45
CA ALA A 23 21.96 -15.91 1.44
C ALA A 23 22.05 -14.37 1.36
N LEU A 24 23.25 -13.82 1.17
CA LEU A 24 23.45 -12.37 0.98
C LEU A 24 22.81 -11.86 -0.30
N ILE A 25 22.97 -12.58 -1.42
CA ILE A 25 22.30 -12.25 -2.69
C ILE A 25 20.77 -12.29 -2.51
N ALA A 26 20.25 -13.35 -1.89
CA ALA A 26 18.83 -13.49 -1.62
C ALA A 26 18.29 -12.36 -0.74
N ALA A 27 19.04 -11.94 0.30
CA ALA A 27 18.66 -10.83 1.15
C ALA A 27 18.60 -9.49 0.39
N VAL A 28 19.58 -9.22 -0.48
CA VAL A 28 19.59 -8.00 -1.31
C VAL A 28 18.46 -7.99 -2.33
N GLU A 29 18.22 -9.12 -3.01
CA GLU A 29 17.12 -9.22 -3.98
C GLU A 29 15.75 -9.16 -3.29
N TYR A 30 15.60 -9.79 -2.13
CA TYR A 30 14.39 -9.68 -1.31
C TYR A 30 14.16 -8.23 -0.86
N PHE A 31 15.21 -7.51 -0.45
CA PHE A 31 15.12 -6.10 -0.12
C PHE A 31 14.67 -5.25 -1.33
N LYS A 32 15.31 -5.40 -2.50
CA LYS A 32 14.92 -4.69 -3.73
C LYS A 32 13.47 -4.97 -4.13
N TYR A 33 13.06 -6.23 -4.04
CA TYR A 33 11.69 -6.65 -4.32
C TYR A 33 10.70 -6.00 -3.34
N GLY A 34 11.01 -6.08 -2.04
CA GLY A 34 10.22 -5.45 -0.98
C GLY A 34 10.09 -3.93 -1.17
N THR A 35 11.19 -3.24 -1.49
CA THR A 35 11.15 -1.80 -1.78
C THR A 35 10.38 -1.49 -3.04
N ARG A 36 10.51 -2.29 -4.10
CA ARG A 36 9.77 -2.10 -5.36
C ARG A 36 8.25 -2.22 -5.14
N ILE A 37 7.81 -3.18 -4.35
CA ILE A 37 6.38 -3.41 -4.10
C ILE A 37 5.80 -2.36 -3.17
N ASN A 38 6.58 -1.89 -2.20
CA ASN A 38 6.13 -0.89 -1.22
C ASN A 38 6.52 0.55 -1.60
N TYR A 39 7.14 0.79 -2.75
CA TYR A 39 7.67 2.11 -3.14
C TYR A 39 6.57 3.18 -3.07
N GLU A 40 5.43 2.94 -3.72
CA GLU A 40 4.27 3.85 -3.70
C GLU A 40 3.74 4.05 -2.26
N TRP A 41 3.78 3.02 -1.42
CA TRP A 41 3.33 3.09 -0.03
C TRP A 41 4.24 3.94 0.86
N PHE A 42 5.55 3.95 0.63
CA PHE A 42 6.47 4.84 1.36
C PHE A 42 6.23 6.31 1.02
N HIS A 43 5.58 6.60 -0.10
CA HIS A 43 5.45 7.95 -0.62
C HIS A 43 4.01 8.47 -0.61
N CYS A 44 3.00 7.62 -0.43
CA CYS A 44 1.60 7.99 -0.25
C CYS A 44 1.14 7.77 1.20
N THR A 45 0.72 8.84 1.86
CA THR A 45 0.06 8.82 3.17
C THR A 45 -1.45 8.89 2.99
N PRO A 46 -2.22 7.91 3.50
CA PRO A 46 -3.67 8.00 3.50
C PRO A 46 -4.14 9.00 4.56
N VAL A 47 -5.12 9.80 4.18
CA VAL A 47 -5.89 10.67 5.06
C VAL A 47 -7.29 10.10 5.14
N MET A 48 -7.79 9.98 6.36
CA MET A 48 -9.09 9.37 6.64
C MET A 48 -9.89 10.31 7.51
N GLU A 49 -11.12 10.59 7.09
CA GLU A 49 -12.06 11.45 7.77
C GLU A 49 -13.35 10.68 8.03
N ARG A 50 -13.83 10.65 9.28
CA ARG A 50 -15.11 10.01 9.59
C ARG A 50 -16.25 10.89 9.12
N VAL A 51 -17.18 10.30 8.38
CA VAL A 51 -18.38 10.96 7.85
C VAL A 51 -19.61 10.26 8.46
N GLY A 52 -20.71 10.98 8.66
CA GLY A 52 -21.96 10.38 9.16
C GLY A 52 -22.18 10.42 10.68
N GLY A 53 -21.23 10.97 11.46
CA GLY A 53 -21.38 11.17 12.91
C GLY A 53 -20.42 10.31 13.75
N PRO A 54 -20.54 10.35 15.10
CA PRO A 54 -19.61 9.67 16.00
C PRO A 54 -19.66 8.14 15.90
N ASP A 55 -20.86 7.58 15.68
CA ASP A 55 -21.13 6.13 15.65
C ASP A 55 -21.09 5.52 14.25
N SER A 56 -20.91 6.35 13.21
CA SER A 56 -20.86 5.85 11.83
C SER A 56 -19.51 5.20 11.54
N SER A 57 -19.57 4.06 10.84
CA SER A 57 -18.43 3.34 10.30
C SER A 57 -17.89 3.98 9.02
N VAL A 58 -18.55 5.01 8.48
CA VAL A 58 -18.21 5.58 7.19
C VAL A 58 -16.95 6.44 7.27
N LEU A 59 -15.97 6.11 6.43
CA LEU A 59 -14.75 6.87 6.23
C LEU A 59 -14.70 7.42 4.81
N LYS A 60 -14.37 8.71 4.71
CA LYS A 60 -13.85 9.33 3.50
C LYS A 60 -12.33 9.16 3.49
N ILE A 61 -11.81 8.51 2.46
CA ILE A 61 -10.41 8.16 2.34
C ILE A 61 -9.83 8.80 1.08
N TRP A 62 -8.70 9.47 1.21
CA TRP A 62 -7.88 9.87 0.08
C TRP A 62 -6.41 9.69 0.44
N ALA A 63 -5.51 9.78 -0.52
CA ALA A 63 -4.08 9.67 -0.26
C ALA A 63 -3.37 10.93 -0.74
N ARG A 64 -2.37 11.37 0.01
CA ARG A 64 -1.50 12.50 -0.32
C ARG A 64 -0.06 12.13 -0.05
N GLY A 65 0.87 12.74 -0.77
CA GLY A 65 2.26 12.42 -0.59
C GLY A 65 3.17 13.14 -1.55
N GLY A 66 4.41 12.67 -1.62
CA GLY A 66 5.43 13.24 -2.47
C GLY A 66 5.22 12.96 -3.97
N PRO A 67 6.20 13.33 -4.80
CA PRO A 67 6.23 13.15 -6.27
C PRO A 67 5.82 11.77 -6.79
N SER A 68 6.25 10.74 -6.08
CA SER A 68 6.00 9.33 -6.40
C SER A 68 4.61 8.86 -6.00
N CYS A 69 3.88 9.64 -5.21
CA CYS A 69 2.46 9.44 -5.00
C CYS A 69 1.72 10.05 -6.17
N ASP A 70 1.62 9.36 -7.30
CA ASP A 70 0.76 9.73 -8.43
C ASP A 70 -0.68 9.22 -8.22
N LYS A 71 -1.56 9.40 -9.21
CA LYS A 71 -2.92 8.85 -9.20
C LYS A 71 -2.96 7.34 -8.95
N ARG A 72 -2.00 6.59 -9.51
CA ARG A 72 -1.90 5.14 -9.31
C ARG A 72 -1.56 4.79 -7.86
N GLY A 73 -0.58 5.46 -7.29
CA GLY A 73 -0.18 5.29 -5.89
C GLY A 73 -1.31 5.65 -4.92
N GLU A 74 -2.07 6.70 -5.22
CA GLU A 74 -3.26 7.05 -4.43
C GLU A 74 -4.30 5.93 -4.46
N TYR A 75 -4.68 5.47 -5.66
CA TYR A 75 -5.67 4.42 -5.84
C TYR A 75 -5.29 3.14 -5.08
N LYS A 76 -4.02 2.70 -5.21
CA LYS A 76 -3.53 1.53 -4.47
C LYS A 76 -3.51 1.74 -2.96
N THR A 77 -3.15 2.94 -2.51
CA THR A 77 -3.12 3.28 -1.09
C THR A 77 -4.52 3.24 -0.48
N ILE A 78 -5.50 3.81 -1.18
CA ILE A 78 -6.91 3.78 -0.79
C ILE A 78 -7.41 2.33 -0.70
N LEU A 79 -7.24 1.53 -1.75
CA LEU A 79 -7.67 0.14 -1.75
C LEU A 79 -7.02 -0.69 -0.65
N LYS A 80 -5.70 -0.53 -0.44
CA LYS A 80 -4.97 -1.21 0.64
C LYS A 80 -5.52 -0.84 2.01
N ARG A 81 -6.03 0.38 2.20
CA ARG A 81 -6.64 0.81 3.47
C ARG A 81 -8.03 0.24 3.64
N ILE A 82 -8.87 0.29 2.61
CA ILE A 82 -10.19 -0.35 2.62
C ILE A 82 -10.04 -1.84 2.99
N SER A 83 -9.14 -2.56 2.33
CA SER A 83 -8.94 -4.00 2.54
C SER A 83 -8.29 -4.39 3.87
N ARG A 84 -7.75 -3.43 4.62
CA ARG A 84 -6.97 -3.72 5.84
C ARG A 84 -7.61 -3.15 7.10
N ASP A 85 -8.27 -2.01 6.97
CA ASP A 85 -8.86 -1.29 8.09
C ASP A 85 -10.34 -1.71 8.31
N TYR A 86 -10.96 -2.44 7.36
CA TYR A 86 -12.27 -3.11 7.52
C TYR A 86 -12.11 -4.63 7.47
N GLU A 87 -12.87 -5.34 8.31
CA GLU A 87 -12.87 -6.80 8.41
C GLU A 87 -14.21 -7.36 7.89
N PRO A 88 -14.25 -7.98 6.70
CA PRO A 88 -15.49 -8.51 6.12
C PRO A 88 -16.13 -9.64 6.94
N ASN A 89 -15.36 -10.29 7.81
CA ASN A 89 -15.88 -11.31 8.71
C ASN A 89 -16.75 -10.73 9.84
N ASP A 90 -16.59 -9.44 10.17
CA ASP A 90 -17.41 -8.77 11.20
C ASP A 90 -18.75 -8.31 10.61
N GLU A 91 -18.70 -7.61 9.47
CA GLU A 91 -19.86 -7.14 8.72
C GLU A 91 -19.48 -6.90 7.25
N HIS A 92 -20.41 -7.16 6.33
CA HIS A 92 -20.23 -6.77 4.92
C HIS A 92 -20.05 -5.26 4.79
N LEU A 93 -19.25 -4.85 3.82
CA LEU A 93 -18.95 -3.45 3.59
C LEU A 93 -19.24 -3.03 2.16
N SER A 94 -19.57 -1.75 2.03
CA SER A 94 -19.86 -1.09 0.76
C SER A 94 -18.88 0.07 0.57
N PHE A 95 -18.33 0.22 -0.63
CA PHE A 95 -17.42 1.33 -0.93
C PHE A 95 -17.48 1.78 -2.38
N CYS A 96 -17.10 3.02 -2.64
CA CYS A 96 -16.85 3.54 -3.98
C CYS A 96 -15.53 4.32 -4.02
N ILE A 97 -14.98 4.47 -5.22
CA ILE A 97 -13.79 5.29 -5.48
C ILE A 97 -14.13 6.26 -6.61
N LYS A 98 -14.16 7.55 -6.29
CA LYS A 98 -14.42 8.64 -7.23
C LYS A 98 -13.09 9.17 -7.77
N GLU A 99 -12.96 9.18 -9.09
CA GLU A 99 -11.83 9.80 -9.76
C GLU A 99 -12.04 11.32 -9.88
N ASN A 100 -11.02 12.09 -9.52
CA ASN A 100 -10.95 13.50 -9.81
C ASN A 100 -10.38 13.70 -11.23
N MET A 101 -11.26 13.99 -12.18
CA MET A 101 -10.89 14.20 -13.59
C MET A 101 -10.14 15.51 -13.84
N SER A 102 -10.09 16.43 -12.86
CA SER A 102 -9.32 17.68 -12.97
C SER A 102 -7.83 17.48 -12.70
N VAL A 103 -7.42 16.27 -12.30
CA VAL A 103 -6.04 15.92 -11.98
C VAL A 103 -5.50 14.97 -13.04
N ASP A 104 -4.36 15.29 -13.65
CA ASP A 104 -3.76 14.40 -14.65
C ASP A 104 -3.08 13.17 -14.01
N PRO A 105 -3.06 12.01 -14.68
CA PRO A 105 -2.37 10.81 -14.21
C PRO A 105 -0.86 10.89 -14.47
N VAL A 106 -0.17 11.85 -13.84
CA VAL A 106 1.26 12.10 -14.00
C VAL A 106 2.04 11.95 -12.69
N HIS A 107 3.33 11.62 -12.79
CA HIS A 107 4.26 11.80 -11.67
C HIS A 107 4.56 13.28 -11.51
N TYR A 108 4.28 13.81 -10.33
CA TYR A 108 4.51 15.22 -10.04
C TYR A 108 6.01 15.51 -9.91
N PRO A 109 6.51 16.65 -10.40
CA PRO A 109 7.86 17.10 -10.09
C PRO A 109 8.08 17.30 -8.58
N ILE A 110 9.35 17.22 -8.13
CA ILE A 110 9.74 17.34 -6.70
C ILE A 110 9.34 18.68 -6.05
N HIS A 111 9.02 19.69 -6.85
CA HIS A 111 8.86 21.08 -6.41
C HIS A 111 7.45 21.64 -6.57
N GLU A 112 6.46 20.81 -6.84
CA GLU A 112 5.06 21.26 -6.99
C GLU A 112 4.19 20.69 -5.86
N ASP A 113 3.35 21.56 -5.29
CA ASP A 113 2.25 21.10 -4.44
C ASP A 113 1.29 20.30 -5.32
N LYS A 114 1.12 19.01 -4.98
CA LYS A 114 0.32 18.04 -5.74
C LYS A 114 -1.13 18.51 -6.01
N GLY A 115 -1.63 19.46 -5.20
CA GLY A 115 -2.98 20.00 -5.33
C GLY A 115 -4.04 19.06 -4.77
N GLU A 116 -5.19 19.01 -5.44
CA GLU A 116 -6.33 18.16 -5.07
C GLU A 116 -5.99 16.66 -5.21
N PRO A 117 -6.59 15.77 -4.40
CA PRO A 117 -6.40 14.34 -4.56
C PRO A 117 -6.96 13.88 -5.91
N GLY A 118 -6.26 12.95 -6.55
CA GLY A 118 -6.68 12.31 -7.79
C GLY A 118 -7.82 11.28 -7.58
N TYR A 119 -7.93 10.71 -6.38
CA TYR A 119 -9.03 9.84 -5.98
C TYR A 119 -9.54 10.13 -4.56
N ILE A 120 -10.86 10.04 -4.39
CA ILE A 120 -11.53 10.07 -3.08
C ILE A 120 -12.42 8.85 -3.00
N ALA A 121 -12.32 8.09 -1.92
CA ALA A 121 -13.18 6.95 -1.65
C ALA A 121 -14.07 7.20 -0.45
N TYR A 122 -15.23 6.56 -0.48
CA TYR A 122 -16.12 6.45 0.67
C TYR A 122 -16.34 4.96 0.92
N VAL A 123 -16.19 4.53 2.17
CA VAL A 123 -16.33 3.14 2.60
C VAL A 123 -17.04 3.11 3.94
N GLY A 124 -17.90 2.13 4.15
CA GLY A 124 -18.54 1.86 5.44
C GLY A 124 -19.10 0.45 5.47
N TYR A 125 -19.43 -0.04 6.67
CA TYR A 125 -20.17 -1.28 6.83
C TYR A 125 -21.62 -1.11 6.36
N ASP A 126 -22.31 -2.22 6.09
CA ASP A 126 -23.67 -2.23 5.53
C ASP A 126 -24.72 -1.58 6.47
N SER A 127 -24.44 -1.51 7.76
CA SER A 127 -25.19 -0.73 8.76
C SER A 127 -25.29 0.75 8.40
N ASP A 128 -24.28 1.30 7.70
CA ASP A 128 -24.26 2.66 7.17
C ASP A 128 -24.44 2.71 5.63
N LYS A 129 -24.92 1.63 5.01
CA LYS A 129 -25.02 1.51 3.54
C LYS A 129 -25.70 2.69 2.87
N ARG A 130 -26.80 3.19 3.46
CA ARG A 130 -27.52 4.35 2.92
C ARG A 130 -26.62 5.59 2.82
N THR A 131 -25.80 5.84 3.83
CA THR A 131 -24.86 6.96 3.86
C THR A 131 -23.77 6.77 2.79
N VAL A 132 -23.29 5.54 2.61
CA VAL A 132 -22.33 5.22 1.54
C VAL A 132 -22.96 5.46 0.17
N ASP A 133 -24.17 4.96 -0.09
CA ASP A 133 -24.88 5.10 -1.36
C ASP A 133 -25.11 6.58 -1.71
N GLU A 134 -25.52 7.40 -0.73
CA GLU A 134 -25.66 8.86 -0.88
C GLU A 134 -24.33 9.53 -1.24
N LEU A 135 -23.25 9.23 -0.51
CA LEU A 135 -21.92 9.81 -0.78
C LEU A 135 -21.33 9.30 -2.10
N CYS A 136 -21.71 8.11 -2.53
CA CYS A 136 -21.27 7.44 -3.74
C CYS A 136 -22.12 7.74 -4.98
N GLU A 137 -23.07 8.68 -4.90
CA GLU A 137 -23.93 9.05 -6.03
C GLU A 137 -23.11 9.33 -7.30
N GLY A 138 -23.57 8.78 -8.42
CA GLY A 138 -22.94 8.91 -9.73
C GLY A 138 -21.69 8.05 -9.94
N THR A 139 -21.38 7.13 -9.02
CA THR A 139 -20.23 6.22 -9.13
C THR A 139 -20.65 4.79 -8.81
N THR A 140 -19.94 3.81 -9.39
CA THR A 140 -20.18 2.39 -9.07
C THR A 140 -19.84 2.11 -7.61
N VAL A 141 -20.79 1.51 -6.90
CA VAL A 141 -20.60 0.98 -5.55
C VAL A 141 -20.18 -0.48 -5.64
N PHE A 142 -19.13 -0.83 -4.92
CA PHE A 142 -18.64 -2.19 -4.75
C PHE A 142 -19.06 -2.69 -3.36
N HIS A 143 -19.35 -3.99 -3.28
CA HIS A 143 -19.72 -4.68 -2.05
C HIS A 143 -18.72 -5.81 -1.81
N PHE A 144 -18.27 -5.96 -0.56
CA PHE A 144 -17.31 -6.98 -0.14
C PHE A 144 -17.81 -7.70 1.12
#